data_AF-A0A7C0ZCD5-F1
#
_entry.id   AF-A0A7C0ZCD5-F1
#
_cell.length_a   1.000
_cell.length_b   1.000
_cell.length_c   1.000
_cell.angle_alpha   90.00
_cell.angle_beta   90.00
_cell.angle_gamma   90.00
#
_symmetry.space_group_name_H-M   'P 1'
#
loop_
_entity.id
_entity.type
_entity.pdbx_description
1 polymer ?
#
loop_
_entity_poly.entity_id
_entity_poly.type
_entity_poly.pdbx_seq_one_letter_code
_entity_poly.pdbx_strand_id
1 'polypeptide(L)'
;EIDISVICGFPWEIEENYRIHNDYILDSYSRYPKRLIPMCSFSAYSKNATKEAKRCLSNGAKGLGELGFYLNDIGDREIDSLSEIMNILKEYNAPCIIHINEPIGHRYPGKAPLTLKGIFRLAHSFKENTLIFAHWGGGIFFYLLLKREVKDAFKNIYFDTAASPYLYDPRIYRVACEIVGEDKILFGSDFPLLTYERYLKEMRDSGIDNGAFQKIVYKNAKRLLGI
;
A
#
# COMPACT_ATOMS: atom_id res chain seq x y z
N GLU A 1 19.66 1.77 -11.06
CA GLU A 1 19.76 2.35 -9.70
C GLU A 1 18.37 2.79 -9.26
N ILE A 2 18.09 2.77 -7.95
CA ILE A 2 16.87 3.31 -7.35
C ILE A 2 17.17 4.69 -6.78
N ASP A 3 16.50 5.73 -7.27
CA ASP A 3 16.67 7.10 -6.77
C ASP A 3 16.10 7.28 -5.36
N ILE A 4 14.86 6.83 -5.14
CA ILE A 4 14.13 6.99 -3.87
C ILE A 4 13.42 5.68 -3.50
N SER A 5 13.45 5.31 -2.23
CA SER A 5 12.71 4.20 -1.65
C SER A 5 11.69 4.69 -0.63
N VAL A 6 10.44 4.29 -0.79
CA VAL A 6 9.46 4.34 0.30
C VAL A 6 9.76 3.15 1.21
N ILE A 7 9.99 3.42 2.49
CA ILE A 7 10.37 2.41 3.48
C ILE A 7 9.30 2.30 4.55
N CYS A 8 9.01 1.08 4.97
CA CYS A 8 8.06 0.81 6.04
C CYS A 8 8.52 -0.30 6.96
N GLY A 9 7.91 -0.34 8.15
CA GLY A 9 8.08 -1.42 9.11
C GLY A 9 6.98 -2.46 8.99
N PHE A 10 6.86 -3.30 10.03
CA PHE A 10 5.80 -4.30 10.15
C PHE A 10 4.72 -3.83 11.14
N PRO A 11 3.45 -4.23 10.96
CA PRO A 11 2.36 -3.85 11.84
C PRO A 11 2.35 -4.65 13.15
N TRP A 12 3.41 -4.54 13.95
CA TRP A 12 3.52 -5.23 15.23
C TRP A 12 2.38 -4.82 16.18
N GLU A 13 1.89 -5.77 16.98
CA GLU A 13 0.89 -5.49 18.03
C GLU A 13 1.53 -4.96 19.32
N ILE A 14 2.69 -5.50 19.67
CA ILE A 14 3.47 -5.13 20.85
C ILE A 14 4.07 -3.75 20.62
N GLU A 15 3.82 -2.83 21.54
CA GLU A 15 4.21 -1.42 21.43
C GLU A 15 5.71 -1.26 21.28
N GLU A 16 6.48 -1.93 22.13
CA GLU A 16 7.94 -1.87 22.11
C GLU A 16 8.50 -2.23 20.72
N ASN A 17 7.88 -3.20 20.03
CA ASN A 17 8.34 -3.66 18.72
C ASN A 17 8.07 -2.64 17.62
N TYR A 18 6.84 -2.11 17.50
CA TYR A 18 6.57 -1.10 16.47
C TYR A 18 7.29 0.21 16.78
N ARG A 19 7.50 0.54 18.06
CA ARG A 19 8.26 1.72 18.49
C ARG A 19 9.69 1.67 17.99
N ILE A 20 10.40 0.57 18.25
CA ILE A 20 11.77 0.38 17.79
C ILE A 20 11.86 0.43 16.26
N HIS A 21 10.92 -0.21 15.57
CA HIS A 21 10.89 -0.21 14.11
C HIS A 21 10.62 1.19 13.53
N ASN A 22 9.62 1.91 14.04
CA ASN A 22 9.28 3.24 13.57
C ASN A 22 10.41 4.24 13.87
N ASP A 23 11.04 4.14 15.04
CA ASP A 23 12.19 4.97 15.39
C ASP A 23 13.38 4.69 14.45
N TYR A 24 13.61 3.44 14.07
CA TYR A 24 14.62 3.08 13.06
C TYR A 24 14.29 3.62 11.65
N ILE A 25 13.03 3.56 11.22
CA ILE A 25 12.58 4.09 9.92
C ILE A 25 12.76 5.62 9.87
N LEU A 26 12.36 6.32 10.93
CA LEU A 26 12.50 7.77 11.03
C LEU A 26 13.97 8.19 11.13
N ASP A 27 14.79 7.48 11.91
CA ASP A 27 16.24 7.71 11.98
C ASP A 27 16.90 7.49 10.61
N SER A 28 16.55 6.41 9.91
CA SER A 28 17.07 6.12 8.57
C SER A 28 16.72 7.24 7.59
N TYR A 29 15.48 7.73 7.63
CA TYR A 29 15.08 8.91 6.85
C TYR A 29 15.91 10.15 7.21
N SER A 30 16.14 10.41 8.49
CA SER A 30 16.94 11.57 8.92
C SER A 30 18.38 11.55 8.38
N ARG A 31 18.96 10.34 8.24
CA ARG A 31 20.30 10.15 7.67
C ARG A 31 20.32 10.23 6.14
N TYR A 32 19.24 9.84 5.47
CA TYR A 32 19.16 9.77 4.00
C TYR A 32 17.88 10.43 3.43
N PRO A 33 17.61 11.71 3.73
CA PRO A 33 16.31 12.34 3.45
C PRO A 33 16.02 12.56 1.95
N LYS A 34 17.05 12.47 1.10
CA LYS A 34 16.93 12.55 -0.36
C LYS A 34 16.72 11.20 -1.04
N ARG A 35 16.85 10.10 -0.30
CA ARG A 35 16.79 8.73 -0.83
C ARG A 35 15.67 7.91 -0.19
N LEU A 36 15.21 8.27 1.01
CA LEU A 36 14.22 7.50 1.77
C LEU A 36 12.97 8.35 2.03
N ILE A 37 11.81 7.73 1.97
CA ILE A 37 10.53 8.31 2.39
C ILE A 37 9.91 7.39 3.46
N PRO A 38 9.79 7.85 4.72
CA PRO A 38 9.37 7.01 5.82
C PRO A 38 7.85 6.86 5.86
N MET A 39 7.39 5.62 5.97
CA MET A 39 6.03 5.23 6.32
C MET A 39 6.10 4.40 7.60
N CYS A 40 5.36 4.80 8.64
CA CYS A 40 5.42 4.10 9.93
C CYS A 40 4.31 3.07 10.04
N SER A 41 4.60 1.93 10.67
CA SER A 41 3.69 0.78 10.77
C SER A 41 3.45 0.42 12.23
N PHE A 42 2.25 -0.08 12.51
CA PHE A 42 1.84 -0.62 13.81
C PHE A 42 0.51 -1.37 13.62
N SER A 43 0.13 -2.22 14.56
CA SER A 43 -1.20 -2.82 14.53
C SER A 43 -2.28 -1.79 14.83
N ALA A 44 -3.34 -1.76 14.02
CA ALA A 44 -4.53 -0.95 14.28
C ALA A 44 -5.27 -1.37 15.57
N TYR A 45 -5.03 -2.60 16.07
CA TYR A 45 -5.58 -3.06 17.34
C TYR A 45 -4.84 -2.51 18.57
N SER A 46 -3.69 -1.85 18.40
CA SER A 46 -2.94 -1.32 19.53
C SER A 46 -3.70 -0.19 20.22
N LYS A 47 -3.76 -0.22 21.56
CA LYS A 47 -4.37 0.86 22.36
C LYS A 47 -3.70 2.22 22.14
N ASN A 48 -2.42 2.21 21.74
CA ASN A 48 -1.63 3.41 21.49
C ASN A 48 -1.46 3.73 20.00
N ALA A 49 -2.19 3.04 19.10
CA ALA A 49 -2.06 3.22 17.65
C ALA A 49 -2.26 4.67 17.20
N THR A 50 -3.24 5.38 17.77
CA THR A 50 -3.56 6.77 17.39
C THR A 50 -2.52 7.76 17.91
N LYS A 51 -1.97 7.50 19.10
CA LYS A 51 -0.84 8.26 19.67
C LYS A 51 0.40 8.07 18.81
N GLU A 52 0.70 6.84 18.41
CA GLU A 52 1.84 6.53 17.56
C GLU A 52 1.68 7.12 16.15
N ALA A 53 0.47 7.04 15.55
CA ALA A 53 0.14 7.68 14.28
C ALA A 53 0.52 9.16 14.27
N LYS A 54 0.01 9.93 15.25
CA LYS A 54 0.28 11.36 15.39
C LYS A 54 1.77 11.64 15.60
N ARG A 55 2.42 10.84 16.43
CA ARG A 55 3.86 10.99 16.69
C ARG A 55 4.67 10.77 15.41
N CYS A 56 4.44 9.68 14.68
CA CYS A 56 5.17 9.37 13.46
C CYS A 56 5.01 10.47 12.41
N LEU A 57 3.76 10.90 12.16
CA LEU A 57 3.47 11.97 11.20
C LEU A 57 4.12 13.31 11.62
N SER A 58 4.08 13.65 12.91
CA SER A 58 4.74 14.85 13.44
C SER A 58 6.27 14.79 13.37
N ASN A 59 6.85 13.60 13.29
CA ASN A 59 8.30 13.38 13.20
C ASN A 59 8.78 13.06 11.77
N GLY A 60 7.97 13.35 10.76
CA GLY A 60 8.38 13.31 9.35
C GLY A 60 7.95 12.06 8.58
N ALA A 61 7.17 11.15 9.18
CA ALA A 61 6.50 10.10 8.40
C ALA A 61 5.63 10.74 7.32
N LYS A 62 5.79 10.31 6.06
CA LYS A 62 4.99 10.81 4.93
C LYS A 62 3.58 10.21 4.92
N GLY A 63 3.39 9.12 5.66
CA GLY A 63 2.13 8.42 5.83
C GLY A 63 2.33 7.19 6.72
N LEU A 64 1.35 6.30 6.68
CA LEU A 64 1.35 5.10 7.50
C LEU A 64 1.33 3.83 6.65
N GLY A 65 1.87 2.77 7.22
CA GLY A 65 1.86 1.44 6.68
C GLY A 65 3.22 0.98 6.18
N GLU A 66 3.34 -0.29 5.79
CA GLU A 66 2.21 -1.21 5.61
C GLU A 66 1.48 -1.58 6.93
N LEU A 67 0.15 -1.35 6.95
CA LEU A 67 -0.74 -1.86 7.99
C LEU A 67 -1.46 -3.11 7.45
N GLY A 68 -1.78 -4.09 8.29
CA GLY A 68 -2.40 -5.33 7.82
C GLY A 68 -3.21 -6.07 8.87
N PHE A 69 -4.12 -6.91 8.40
CA PHE A 69 -4.93 -7.82 9.21
C PHE A 69 -4.65 -9.26 8.78
N TYR A 70 -3.94 -10.02 9.63
CA TYR A 70 -3.46 -11.36 9.25
C TYR A 70 -4.33 -12.51 9.76
N LEU A 71 -5.15 -12.27 10.78
CA LEU A 71 -5.89 -13.33 11.48
C LEU A 71 -7.34 -13.46 11.02
N ASN A 72 -7.97 -12.36 10.60
CA ASN A 72 -9.38 -12.30 10.24
C ASN A 72 -9.56 -11.57 8.90
N ASP A 73 -10.69 -11.82 8.24
CA ASP A 73 -11.15 -10.97 7.14
C ASP A 73 -11.50 -9.56 7.66
N ILE A 74 -11.65 -8.59 6.77
CA ILE A 74 -11.98 -7.20 7.14
C ILE A 74 -13.48 -7.10 7.42
N GLY A 75 -13.83 -7.23 8.70
CA GLY A 75 -15.17 -7.02 9.25
C GLY A 75 -15.32 -5.68 9.95
N ASP A 76 -16.39 -5.54 10.73
CA ASP A 76 -16.69 -4.28 11.43
C ASP A 76 -15.61 -3.95 12.47
N ARG A 77 -15.05 -4.97 13.15
CA ARG A 77 -13.96 -4.80 14.12
C ARG A 77 -12.70 -4.18 13.50
N GLU A 78 -12.31 -4.65 12.31
CA GLU A 78 -11.15 -4.16 11.58
C GLU A 78 -11.36 -2.71 11.13
N ILE A 79 -12.56 -2.39 10.62
CA ILE A 79 -12.96 -1.02 10.26
C ILE A 79 -12.94 -0.11 11.49
N ASP A 80 -13.51 -0.53 12.61
CA ASP A 80 -13.53 0.25 13.85
C ASP A 80 -12.12 0.55 14.34
N SER A 81 -11.22 -0.46 14.29
CA SER A 81 -9.81 -0.29 14.70
C SER A 81 -9.04 0.73 13.85
N LEU A 82 -9.41 0.91 12.58
CA LEU A 82 -8.78 1.88 11.67
C LEU A 82 -9.40 3.28 11.74
N SER A 83 -10.61 3.41 12.27
CA SER A 83 -11.42 4.62 12.06
C SER A 83 -10.75 5.91 12.54
N GLU A 84 -10.18 5.90 13.75
CA GLU A 84 -9.47 7.09 14.27
C GLU A 84 -8.14 7.35 13.54
N ILE A 85 -7.40 6.28 13.18
CA ILE A 85 -6.17 6.38 12.39
C ILE A 85 -6.45 7.03 11.02
N MET A 86 -7.53 6.62 10.36
CA MET A 86 -7.95 7.16 9.07
C MET A 86 -8.41 8.62 9.19
N ASN A 87 -9.02 9.03 10.31
CA ASN A 87 -9.31 10.44 10.55
C ASN A 87 -8.02 11.27 10.69
N ILE A 88 -7.04 10.79 11.44
CA ILE A 88 -5.73 11.43 11.57
C ILE A 88 -5.05 11.56 10.21
N LEU A 89 -5.02 10.51 9.39
CA LEU A 89 -4.42 10.55 8.06
C LEU A 89 -5.06 11.60 7.14
N LYS A 90 -6.38 11.79 7.21
CA LYS A 90 -7.07 12.87 6.46
C LYS A 90 -6.62 14.26 6.92
N GLU A 91 -6.53 14.47 8.23
CA GLU A 91 -6.07 15.76 8.80
C GLU A 91 -4.66 16.11 8.33
N TYR A 92 -3.78 15.11 8.21
CA TYR A 92 -2.40 15.28 7.73
C TYR A 92 -2.26 15.22 6.21
N ASN A 93 -3.35 14.97 5.47
CA ASN A 93 -3.32 14.71 4.02
C ASN A 93 -2.27 13.65 3.63
N ALA A 94 -2.20 12.57 4.41
CA ALA A 94 -1.19 11.53 4.30
C ALA A 94 -1.79 10.20 3.82
N PRO A 95 -1.10 9.44 2.94
CA PRO A 95 -1.60 8.15 2.47
C PRO A 95 -1.40 7.03 3.51
N CYS A 96 -2.15 5.94 3.33
CA CYS A 96 -1.95 4.68 4.05
C CYS A 96 -1.68 3.52 3.10
N ILE A 97 -0.61 2.75 3.33
CA ILE A 97 -0.38 1.47 2.68
C ILE A 97 -1.09 0.38 3.49
N ILE A 98 -1.93 -0.41 2.84
CA ILE A 98 -2.64 -1.53 3.45
C ILE A 98 -2.23 -2.82 2.75
N HIS A 99 -1.81 -3.80 3.55
CA HIS A 99 -1.54 -5.16 3.13
C HIS A 99 -2.82 -5.80 2.63
N ILE A 100 -2.83 -6.16 1.35
CA ILE A 100 -3.89 -6.94 0.75
C ILE A 100 -3.25 -8.02 -0.11
N ASN A 101 -3.54 -9.28 0.20
CA ASN A 101 -3.14 -10.42 -0.61
C ASN A 101 -4.33 -10.97 -1.41
N GLU A 102 -4.01 -11.73 -2.45
CA GLU A 102 -4.97 -12.51 -3.21
C GLU A 102 -5.57 -13.64 -2.35
N PRO A 103 -6.87 -13.98 -2.48
CA PRO A 103 -7.51 -15.00 -1.66
C PRO A 103 -7.27 -16.44 -2.14
N ILE A 104 -6.66 -16.62 -3.31
CA ILE A 104 -6.55 -17.90 -4.03
C ILE A 104 -5.11 -18.19 -4.48
N GLY A 105 -4.85 -19.39 -5.00
CA GLY A 105 -3.53 -19.78 -5.48
C GLY A 105 -2.61 -20.28 -4.37
N HIS A 106 -1.30 -20.02 -4.50
CA HIS A 106 -0.28 -20.57 -3.60
C HIS A 106 -0.47 -20.13 -2.15
N ARG A 107 -0.25 -21.05 -1.21
CA ARG A 107 -0.25 -20.75 0.23
C ARG A 107 1.16 -20.38 0.68
N TYR A 108 1.29 -19.26 1.39
CA TYR A 108 2.55 -18.79 1.98
C TYR A 108 2.30 -18.19 3.37
N PRO A 109 3.33 -18.14 4.24
CA PRO A 109 3.24 -17.43 5.52
C PRO A 109 2.89 -15.95 5.30
N GLY A 110 1.93 -15.43 6.08
CA GLY A 110 1.46 -14.05 5.94
C GLY A 110 0.27 -13.86 4.99
N LYS A 111 -0.19 -14.91 4.29
CA LYS A 111 -1.41 -14.83 3.47
C LYS A 111 -2.65 -14.71 4.35
N ALA A 112 -3.25 -13.52 4.42
CA ALA A 112 -4.43 -13.26 5.23
C ALA A 112 -5.71 -13.78 4.55
N PRO A 113 -6.75 -14.15 5.33
CA PRO A 113 -8.00 -14.71 4.81
C PRO A 113 -8.95 -13.62 4.26
N LEU A 114 -8.40 -12.67 3.50
CA LEU A 114 -9.13 -11.50 3.01
C LEU A 114 -10.10 -11.88 1.89
N THR A 115 -11.37 -11.53 2.04
CA THR A 115 -12.37 -11.73 0.97
C THR A 115 -12.53 -10.48 0.13
N LEU A 116 -13.02 -10.64 -1.10
CA LEU A 116 -13.39 -9.50 -1.95
C LEU A 116 -14.40 -8.57 -1.25
N LYS A 117 -15.30 -9.13 -0.43
CA LYS A 117 -16.28 -8.38 0.36
C LYS A 117 -15.61 -7.57 1.47
N GLY A 118 -14.63 -8.15 2.17
CA GLY A 118 -13.84 -7.44 3.18
C GLY A 118 -13.02 -6.29 2.58
N ILE A 119 -12.35 -6.54 1.45
CA ILE A 119 -11.58 -5.51 0.74
C ILE A 119 -12.51 -4.39 0.23
N PHE A 120 -13.66 -4.73 -0.33
CA PHE A 120 -14.65 -3.73 -0.75
C PHE A 120 -15.19 -2.92 0.43
N ARG A 121 -15.44 -3.56 1.58
CA ARG A 121 -15.84 -2.87 2.82
C ARG A 121 -14.80 -1.84 3.24
N LEU A 122 -13.51 -2.22 3.25
CA LEU A 122 -12.41 -1.29 3.55
C LEU A 122 -12.43 -0.06 2.63
N ALA A 123 -12.50 -0.31 1.31
CA ALA A 123 -12.53 0.75 0.32
C ALA A 123 -13.73 1.68 0.52
N HIS A 124 -14.91 1.11 0.75
CA HIS A 124 -16.14 1.87 0.96
C HIS A 124 -16.11 2.71 2.24
N SER A 125 -15.66 2.13 3.36
CA SER A 125 -15.60 2.80 4.66
C SER A 125 -14.63 3.99 4.69
N PHE A 126 -13.54 3.92 3.92
CA PHE A 126 -12.49 4.94 3.90
C PHE A 126 -12.27 5.57 2.53
N LYS A 127 -13.34 5.70 1.71
CA LYS A 127 -13.24 6.25 0.34
C LYS A 127 -12.76 7.70 0.24
N GLU A 128 -12.78 8.45 1.34
CA GLU A 128 -12.22 9.81 1.41
C GLU A 128 -10.73 9.84 1.82
N ASN A 129 -10.18 8.70 2.27
CA ASN A 129 -8.76 8.54 2.53
C ASN A 129 -8.01 8.22 1.25
N THR A 130 -6.74 8.64 1.18
CA THR A 130 -5.84 8.15 0.13
C THR A 130 -5.20 6.84 0.60
N LEU A 131 -5.56 5.74 -0.06
CA LEU A 131 -5.06 4.41 0.29
C LEU A 131 -4.22 3.84 -0.84
N ILE A 132 -3.22 3.04 -0.48
CA ILE A 132 -2.41 2.23 -1.38
C ILE A 132 -2.68 0.78 -0.99
N PHE A 133 -3.39 0.06 -1.86
CA PHE A 133 -3.62 -1.37 -1.70
C PHE A 133 -2.42 -2.11 -2.28
N ALA A 134 -1.64 -2.72 -1.40
CA ALA A 134 -0.44 -3.44 -1.79
C ALA A 134 -0.78 -4.71 -2.59
N HIS A 135 0.18 -5.23 -3.34
CA HIS A 135 0.10 -6.49 -4.09
C HIS A 135 -1.11 -6.55 -5.03
N TRP A 136 -1.29 -5.49 -5.83
CA TRP A 136 -2.45 -5.32 -6.71
C TRP A 136 -3.80 -5.35 -5.98
N GLY A 137 -3.84 -5.06 -4.67
CA GLY A 137 -5.04 -5.14 -3.87
C GLY A 137 -5.69 -6.54 -3.88
N GLY A 138 -4.89 -7.60 -3.97
CA GLY A 138 -5.38 -8.97 -4.04
C GLY A 138 -6.27 -9.26 -5.25
N GLY A 139 -6.11 -8.49 -6.34
CA GLY A 139 -6.91 -8.63 -7.56
C GLY A 139 -8.29 -7.97 -7.50
N ILE A 140 -8.63 -7.24 -6.44
CA ILE A 140 -9.93 -6.54 -6.35
C ILE A 140 -10.13 -5.56 -7.52
N PHE A 141 -9.03 -5.09 -8.12
CA PHE A 141 -9.09 -4.12 -9.21
C PHE A 141 -9.83 -4.66 -10.45
N PHE A 142 -9.89 -5.99 -10.68
CA PHE A 142 -10.71 -6.57 -11.76
C PHE A 142 -12.19 -6.20 -11.64
N TYR A 143 -12.67 -6.00 -10.42
CA TYR A 143 -14.05 -5.64 -10.12
C TYR A 143 -14.35 -4.15 -10.34
N LEU A 144 -13.35 -3.32 -10.66
CA LEU A 144 -13.58 -1.92 -11.06
C LEU A 144 -14.27 -1.79 -12.42
N LEU A 145 -14.40 -2.88 -13.17
CA LEU A 145 -15.26 -2.95 -14.37
C LEU A 145 -16.76 -2.90 -14.04
N LEU A 146 -17.14 -3.12 -12.78
CA LEU A 146 -18.49 -2.88 -12.30
C LEU A 146 -18.85 -1.39 -12.38
N LYS A 147 -20.13 -1.09 -12.18
CA LYS A 147 -20.68 0.26 -12.34
C LYS A 147 -20.32 1.18 -11.16
N ARG A 148 -21.01 2.32 -11.08
CA ARG A 148 -20.67 3.51 -10.29
C ARG A 148 -20.30 3.23 -8.82
N GLU A 149 -21.00 2.34 -8.13
CA GLU A 149 -20.78 2.09 -6.70
C GLU A 149 -19.35 1.64 -6.40
N VAL A 150 -18.85 0.67 -7.17
CA VAL A 150 -17.49 0.17 -7.00
C VAL A 150 -16.49 1.25 -7.40
N LYS A 151 -16.70 1.95 -8.52
CA LYS A 151 -15.79 3.02 -8.93
C LYS A 151 -15.70 4.17 -7.90
N ASP A 152 -16.81 4.52 -7.24
CA ASP A 152 -16.84 5.56 -6.20
C ASP A 152 -16.04 5.14 -4.96
N ALA A 153 -16.18 3.89 -4.52
CA ALA A 153 -15.45 3.36 -3.36
C ALA A 153 -13.92 3.38 -3.57
N PHE A 154 -13.45 3.22 -4.81
CA PHE A 154 -12.02 3.17 -5.14
C PHE A 154 -11.43 4.48 -5.67
N LYS A 155 -12.19 5.59 -5.65
CA LYS A 155 -11.76 6.87 -6.25
C LYS A 155 -10.40 7.38 -5.75
N ASN A 156 -10.09 7.13 -4.47
CA ASN A 156 -8.86 7.57 -3.79
C ASN A 156 -7.89 6.41 -3.50
N ILE A 157 -8.09 5.26 -4.16
CA ILE A 157 -7.27 4.08 -3.95
C ILE A 157 -6.27 3.94 -5.10
N TYR A 158 -5.02 3.67 -4.74
CA TYR A 158 -3.90 3.32 -5.60
C TYR A 158 -3.56 1.85 -5.37
N PHE A 159 -2.90 1.23 -6.35
CA PHE A 159 -2.45 -0.16 -6.27
C PHE A 159 -0.96 -0.21 -6.52
N ASP A 160 -0.22 -0.95 -5.70
CA ASP A 160 1.19 -1.20 -6.00
C ASP A 160 1.43 -2.54 -6.69
N THR A 161 2.64 -2.68 -7.23
CA THR A 161 3.08 -3.88 -7.95
C THR A 161 3.81 -4.88 -7.07
N ALA A 162 3.82 -4.73 -5.74
CA ALA A 162 4.58 -5.59 -4.83
C ALA A 162 4.26 -7.08 -5.08
N ALA A 163 5.29 -7.94 -4.97
CA ALA A 163 5.23 -9.37 -5.28
C ALA A 163 4.72 -9.78 -6.69
N SER A 164 4.46 -8.86 -7.63
CA SER A 164 3.89 -9.18 -8.95
C SER A 164 4.57 -10.35 -9.68
N PRO A 165 5.91 -10.46 -9.75
CA PRO A 165 6.61 -11.57 -10.41
C PRO A 165 6.36 -12.96 -9.81
N TYR A 166 5.83 -13.04 -8.58
CA TYR A 166 5.43 -14.30 -7.96
C TYR A 166 3.94 -14.61 -8.14
N LEU A 167 3.12 -13.58 -8.31
CA LEU A 167 1.67 -13.69 -8.25
C LEU A 167 1.02 -13.76 -9.64
N TYR A 168 1.58 -13.05 -10.62
CA TYR A 168 0.92 -12.82 -11.89
C TYR A 168 1.86 -13.00 -13.09
N ASP A 169 1.25 -13.36 -14.22
CA ASP A 169 1.86 -13.26 -15.53
C ASP A 169 2.12 -11.77 -15.89
N PRO A 170 3.21 -11.44 -16.61
CA PRO A 170 3.53 -10.05 -16.99
C PRO A 170 2.40 -9.28 -17.69
N ARG A 171 1.43 -9.96 -18.34
CA ARG A 171 0.25 -9.30 -18.91
C ARG A 171 -0.55 -8.48 -17.89
N ILE A 172 -0.39 -8.73 -16.58
CA ILE A 172 -1.06 -8.01 -15.50
C ILE A 172 -0.85 -6.50 -15.58
N TYR A 173 0.35 -6.03 -15.93
CA TYR A 173 0.65 -4.59 -15.97
C TYR A 173 -0.22 -3.88 -17.00
N ARG A 174 -0.36 -4.46 -18.21
CA ARG A 174 -1.23 -3.92 -19.27
C ARG A 174 -2.69 -3.98 -18.88
N VAL A 175 -3.16 -5.13 -18.37
CA VAL A 175 -4.56 -5.31 -17.97
C VAL A 175 -4.95 -4.36 -16.83
N ALA A 176 -4.08 -4.17 -15.84
CA ALA A 176 -4.32 -3.22 -14.76
C ALA A 176 -4.39 -1.77 -15.28
N CYS A 177 -3.53 -1.38 -16.23
CA CYS A 177 -3.61 -0.06 -16.87
C CYS A 177 -4.94 0.16 -17.58
N GLU A 178 -5.45 -0.85 -18.29
CA GLU A 178 -6.73 -0.80 -18.99
C GLU A 178 -7.93 -0.70 -18.03
N ILE A 179 -7.88 -1.37 -16.88
CA ILE A 179 -9.01 -1.43 -15.94
C ILE A 179 -9.02 -0.24 -14.97
N VAL A 180 -7.88 0.03 -14.32
CA VAL A 180 -7.78 1.02 -13.24
C VAL A 180 -7.35 2.39 -13.76
N GLY A 181 -6.59 2.41 -14.85
CA GLY A 181 -5.87 3.58 -15.32
C GLY A 181 -4.45 3.64 -14.76
N GLU A 182 -3.50 3.89 -15.65
CA GLU A 182 -2.06 3.99 -15.34
C GLU A 182 -1.71 5.02 -14.26
N ASP A 183 -2.55 6.03 -14.01
CA ASP A 183 -2.33 7.08 -13.00
C ASP A 183 -2.56 6.61 -11.55
N LYS A 184 -3.13 5.42 -11.36
CA LYS A 184 -3.45 4.82 -10.05
C LYS A 184 -2.55 3.66 -9.67
N ILE A 185 -1.55 3.35 -10.48
CA ILE A 185 -0.64 2.22 -10.26
C ILE A 185 0.71 2.76 -9.80
N LEU A 186 1.26 2.19 -8.74
CA LEU A 186 2.54 2.56 -8.13
C LEU A 186 3.53 1.40 -8.24
N PHE A 187 4.80 1.71 -8.46
CA PHE A 187 5.83 0.69 -8.36
C PHE A 187 6.08 0.29 -6.90
N GLY A 188 5.89 -0.99 -6.61
CA GLY A 188 6.28 -1.65 -5.37
C GLY A 188 7.13 -2.89 -5.70
N SER A 189 8.30 -3.02 -5.06
CA SER A 189 9.23 -4.15 -5.29
C SER A 189 9.20 -5.20 -4.21
N ASP A 190 8.60 -4.89 -3.05
CA ASP A 190 8.63 -5.74 -1.86
C ASP A 190 10.06 -6.13 -1.43
N PHE A 191 11.05 -5.26 -1.70
CA PHE A 191 12.44 -5.49 -1.29
C PHE A 191 12.51 -5.73 0.23
N PRO A 192 13.26 -6.75 0.71
CA PRO A 192 14.30 -7.50 0.01
C PRO A 192 13.83 -8.79 -0.68
N LEU A 193 12.53 -9.03 -0.84
CA LEU A 193 12.02 -10.26 -1.42
C LEU A 193 12.51 -10.48 -2.87
N LEU A 194 12.49 -9.42 -3.69
CA LEU A 194 12.92 -9.43 -5.08
C LEU A 194 13.73 -8.16 -5.42
N THR A 195 14.57 -8.27 -6.44
CA THR A 195 15.30 -7.12 -6.99
C THR A 195 14.38 -6.30 -7.90
N TYR A 196 14.53 -4.97 -7.88
CA TYR A 196 13.71 -4.07 -8.69
C TYR A 196 13.90 -4.31 -10.20
N GLU A 197 15.09 -4.76 -10.64
CA GLU A 197 15.40 -5.06 -12.04
C GLU A 197 14.45 -6.11 -12.62
N ARG A 198 14.04 -7.11 -11.81
CA ARG A 198 13.10 -8.14 -12.26
C ARG A 198 11.76 -7.53 -12.65
N TYR A 199 11.24 -6.62 -11.84
CA TYR A 199 9.99 -5.91 -12.13
C TYR A 199 10.10 -5.03 -13.36
N LEU A 200 11.19 -4.23 -13.46
CA LEU A 200 11.37 -3.33 -14.61
C LEU A 200 11.47 -4.10 -15.91
N LYS A 201 12.07 -5.29 -15.89
CA LYS A 201 12.11 -6.18 -17.04
C LYS A 201 10.70 -6.67 -17.41
N GLU A 202 9.95 -7.22 -16.47
CA GLU A 202 8.59 -7.70 -16.75
C GLU A 202 7.65 -6.58 -17.21
N MET A 203 7.75 -5.39 -16.63
CA MET A 203 6.98 -4.22 -17.07
C MET A 203 7.28 -3.85 -18.51
N ARG A 204 8.55 -3.85 -18.93
CA ARG A 204 8.93 -3.57 -20.33
C ARG A 204 8.43 -4.64 -21.29
N ASP A 205 8.46 -5.90 -20.86
CA ASP A 205 8.03 -7.03 -21.66
C ASP A 205 6.48 -7.19 -21.69
N SER A 206 5.75 -6.48 -20.83
CA SER A 206 4.28 -6.59 -20.69
C SER A 206 3.48 -5.89 -21.79
N GLY A 207 4.13 -5.04 -22.59
CA GLY A 207 3.51 -4.28 -23.66
C GLY A 207 2.79 -2.99 -23.23
N ILE A 208 3.03 -2.48 -22.02
CA ILE A 208 2.67 -1.11 -21.66
C ILE A 208 3.56 -0.11 -22.41
N ASP A 209 3.03 1.08 -22.73
CA ASP A 209 3.82 2.11 -23.38
C ASP A 209 4.80 2.81 -22.40
N ASN A 210 5.70 3.61 -22.95
CA ASN A 210 6.71 4.32 -22.16
C ASN A 210 6.10 5.39 -21.23
N GLY A 211 4.93 5.94 -21.56
CA GLY A 211 4.19 6.88 -20.71
C GLY A 211 3.68 6.20 -19.45
N ALA A 212 2.97 5.07 -19.62
CA ALA A 212 2.50 4.20 -18.55
C ALA A 212 3.66 3.73 -17.66
N PHE A 213 4.74 3.24 -18.28
CA PHE A 213 5.94 2.79 -17.58
C PHE A 213 6.50 3.88 -16.65
N GLN A 214 6.68 5.11 -17.16
CA GLN A 214 7.19 6.21 -16.34
C GLN A 214 6.21 6.62 -15.22
N LYS A 215 4.89 6.55 -15.48
CA LYS A 215 3.88 6.83 -14.46
C LYS A 215 3.97 5.86 -13.29
N ILE A 216 3.99 4.57 -13.60
CA ILE A 216 4.07 3.48 -12.61
C ILE A 216 5.38 3.56 -11.84
N VAL A 217 6.52 3.68 -12.55
CA VAL A 217 7.84 3.61 -11.93
C VAL A 217 8.15 4.81 -11.04
N TYR A 218 7.67 6.02 -11.38
CA TYR A 218 7.98 7.18 -10.53
C TYR A 218 6.98 8.34 -10.56
N LYS A 219 6.35 8.69 -11.70
CA LYS A 219 5.56 9.96 -11.74
C LYS A 219 4.36 9.93 -10.80
N ASN A 220 3.71 8.78 -10.64
CA ASN A 220 2.56 8.65 -9.75
C ASN A 220 2.97 8.77 -8.29
N ALA A 221 4.04 8.09 -7.87
CA ALA A 221 4.59 8.21 -6.53
C ALA A 221 5.04 9.64 -6.24
N LYS A 222 5.71 10.28 -7.21
CA LYS A 222 6.13 11.69 -7.13
C LYS A 222 4.95 12.63 -6.84
N ARG A 223 3.87 12.50 -7.62
CA ARG A 223 2.64 13.28 -7.46
C ARG A 223 1.95 12.99 -6.12
N LEU A 224 1.81 11.72 -5.77
CA LEU A 224 1.10 11.27 -4.57
C LEU A 224 1.81 11.71 -3.28
N LEU A 225 3.14 11.62 -3.25
CA LEU A 225 3.96 11.93 -2.08
C LEU A 225 4.47 13.37 -2.07
N GLY A 226 4.23 14.15 -3.13
CA GLY A 226 4.68 15.54 -3.23
C GLY A 226 6.20 15.68 -3.13
N ILE A 227 6.93 14.82 -3.84
CA ILE A 227 8.40 14.80 -3.90
C ILE A 227 8.92 15.22 -5.29
#